data_AF-M7NSP4-F1
#
_entry.id   AF-M7NSP4-F1
#
_cell.length_a   1.000
_cell.length_b   1.000
_cell.length_c   1.000
_cell.angle_alpha   90.00
_cell.angle_beta   90.00
_cell.angle_gamma   90.00
#
_symmetry.space_group_name_H-M   'P 1'
#
loop_
_entity.id
_entity.type
_entity.pdbx_description
1 polymer ?
#
loop_
_entity_poly.entity_id
_entity_poly.type
_entity_poly.pdbx_seq_one_letter_code
_entity_poly.pdbx_strand_id
1 'polypeptide(L)'
;MLLLLLVPLAFVKANFPHSRAGIAPLSGPRTEPAVTDQPAYWYEALPNGTVKLNVNNTTSYEVVGDLIRERLPDHAYGEILTEFAIPSGSTYSYIDDHVLPGETYFYVFEYRIEGVYGWVINFDTVTVQSVIPALGNFYLIAASSDDEYDILQDGKTIVIENTNIRAEANADLTGSVIFYLNGKRFKDNTAPFALFPETKGDFKKGRLTNGSYHLMAIAYPEKNGKGIPGDTLTVNFTVENMYEDAKVSLFPNPVEGRSVLDIAGSSNSPVTVHIIPHSGSAKKMIWQGVLNDAGTAQIPIETQGLRKGIYILSITVGDQVINKRFVVQ
;
A
#
# COMPACT_ATOMS: atom_id res chain seq x y z
N MET A 1 13.72 -56.32 9.25
CA MET A 1 15.17 -56.58 9.40
C MET A 1 15.78 -56.62 8.00
N LEU A 2 16.29 -55.48 7.52
CA LEU A 2 17.36 -55.48 6.52
C LEU A 2 18.05 -54.11 6.56
N LEU A 3 19.37 -54.18 6.43
CA LEU A 3 20.37 -53.29 7.00
C LEU A 3 20.73 -52.17 6.01
N LEU A 4 20.91 -50.95 6.53
CA LEU A 4 21.59 -49.84 5.86
C LEU A 4 23.04 -50.23 5.52
N LEU A 5 23.48 -49.96 4.30
CA LEU A 5 24.90 -49.95 3.93
C LEU A 5 25.19 -48.69 3.10
N LEU A 6 25.93 -47.77 3.72
CA LEU A 6 26.57 -46.61 3.10
C LEU A 6 27.57 -47.06 2.03
N VAL A 7 27.60 -46.36 0.91
CA VAL A 7 28.73 -46.35 -0.04
C VAL A 7 29.20 -44.89 -0.17
N PRO A 8 30.51 -44.58 -0.01
CA PRO A 8 31.02 -43.23 -0.16
C PRO A 8 31.22 -42.89 -1.63
N LEU A 9 30.80 -41.68 -2.04
CA LEU A 9 31.02 -41.16 -3.38
C LEU A 9 32.44 -40.59 -3.50
N ALA A 10 33.22 -41.13 -4.43
CA ALA A 10 34.59 -40.74 -4.70
C ALA A 10 34.66 -39.40 -5.47
N PHE A 11 35.60 -38.54 -5.07
CA PHE A 11 35.99 -37.33 -5.77
C PHE A 11 36.65 -37.64 -7.12
N VAL A 12 36.15 -37.03 -8.21
CA VAL A 12 36.88 -36.94 -9.48
C VAL A 12 37.59 -35.58 -9.52
N LYS A 13 38.92 -35.63 -9.39
CA LYS A 13 39.85 -34.51 -9.59
C LYS A 13 40.14 -34.40 -11.09
N ALA A 14 39.74 -33.31 -11.75
CA ALA A 14 40.20 -33.01 -13.10
C ALA A 14 41.63 -32.44 -13.04
N ASN A 15 42.58 -33.22 -13.58
CA ASN A 15 43.98 -32.83 -13.77
C ASN A 15 44.11 -31.90 -14.99
N PHE A 16 44.71 -30.71 -14.81
CA PHE A 16 45.33 -29.97 -15.91
C PHE A 16 46.85 -30.24 -15.93
N PRO A 17 47.48 -30.39 -17.11
CA PRO A 17 48.86 -30.86 -17.21
C PRO A 17 49.87 -29.73 -16.96
N HIS A 18 50.75 -29.91 -15.98
CA HIS A 18 51.95 -29.08 -15.81
C HIS A 18 53.07 -29.59 -16.73
N SER A 19 53.49 -28.78 -17.70
CA SER A 19 54.74 -29.01 -18.43
C SER A 19 55.93 -28.61 -17.53
N ARG A 20 56.90 -29.52 -17.42
CA ARG A 20 58.12 -29.36 -16.65
C ARG A 20 59.16 -28.65 -17.53
N ALA A 21 59.50 -27.41 -17.22
CA ALA A 21 60.73 -26.77 -17.66
C ALA A 21 61.47 -26.26 -16.42
N GLY A 22 62.65 -26.82 -16.13
CA GLY A 22 63.44 -26.46 -14.95
C GLY A 22 64.26 -25.20 -15.17
N ILE A 23 64.26 -24.29 -14.19
CA ILE A 23 65.27 -23.23 -14.01
C ILE A 23 65.51 -23.04 -12.50
N ALA A 24 66.77 -22.77 -12.14
CA ALA A 24 67.44 -22.75 -10.83
C ALA A 24 66.76 -21.96 -9.68
N PRO A 25 67.13 -22.22 -8.40
CA PRO A 25 66.58 -21.49 -7.26
C PRO A 25 67.23 -20.10 -7.17
N LEU A 26 66.43 -19.05 -7.33
CA LEU A 26 66.81 -17.70 -6.90
C LEU A 26 66.25 -17.47 -5.50
N SER A 27 67.16 -17.50 -4.53
CA SER A 27 66.94 -17.13 -3.14
C SER A 27 66.82 -15.61 -2.98
N GLY A 28 65.74 -15.17 -2.37
CA GLY A 28 65.55 -13.83 -1.80
C GLY A 28 64.13 -13.68 -1.26
N PRO A 29 63.87 -12.96 -0.15
CA PRO A 29 62.51 -12.66 0.26
C PRO A 29 61.89 -11.75 -0.81
N ARG A 30 60.98 -12.29 -1.62
CA ARG A 30 60.13 -11.47 -2.48
C ARG A 30 59.06 -10.87 -1.57
N THR A 31 59.31 -9.68 -1.04
CA THR A 31 58.22 -8.82 -0.59
C THR A 31 57.42 -8.50 -1.84
N GLU A 32 56.29 -9.16 -2.04
CA GLU A 32 55.28 -8.65 -2.97
C GLU A 32 54.97 -7.22 -2.55
N PRO A 33 55.16 -6.21 -3.43
CA PRO A 33 54.74 -4.87 -3.09
C PRO A 33 53.24 -4.94 -2.83
N ALA A 34 52.80 -4.47 -1.66
CA ALA A 34 51.38 -4.24 -1.41
C ALA A 34 50.86 -3.41 -2.58
N VAL A 35 49.94 -3.98 -3.36
CA VAL A 35 49.27 -3.27 -4.44
C VAL A 35 48.42 -2.20 -3.76
N THR A 36 48.96 -1.00 -3.62
CA THR A 36 48.25 0.18 -3.10
C THR A 36 47.28 0.77 -4.13
N ASP A 37 47.22 0.16 -5.32
CA ASP A 37 46.41 0.59 -6.45
C ASP A 37 45.23 -0.39 -6.61
N GLN A 38 44.20 -0.20 -5.78
CA GLN A 38 42.97 -0.98 -5.79
C GLN A 38 41.81 -0.09 -6.24
N PRO A 39 40.82 -0.62 -6.97
CA PRO A 39 39.59 0.12 -7.27
C PRO A 39 38.87 0.55 -5.99
N ALA A 40 38.13 1.66 -6.08
CA ALA A 40 37.31 2.17 -4.99
C ALA A 40 35.84 1.74 -5.17
N TYR A 41 35.22 1.30 -4.07
CA TYR A 41 33.84 0.80 -4.04
C TYR A 41 32.95 1.69 -3.21
N TRP A 42 31.72 1.93 -3.67
CA TRP A 42 30.67 2.51 -2.85
C TRP A 42 29.30 2.09 -3.35
N TYR A 43 28.30 2.31 -2.51
CA TYR A 43 26.94 1.90 -2.76
C TYR A 43 25.97 2.99 -2.39
N GLU A 44 24.76 2.89 -2.94
CA GLU A 44 23.64 3.76 -2.67
C GLU A 44 22.38 2.90 -2.61
N ALA A 45 21.69 2.92 -1.46
CA ALA A 45 20.33 2.41 -1.39
C ALA A 45 19.41 3.44 -2.03
N LEU A 46 18.78 3.08 -3.15
CA LEU A 46 17.97 4.01 -3.93
C LEU A 46 16.55 4.08 -3.37
N PRO A 47 15.88 5.25 -3.44
CA PRO A 47 14.52 5.40 -2.94
C PRO A 47 13.51 4.42 -3.55
N ASN A 48 13.77 3.89 -4.75
CA ASN A 48 12.93 2.88 -5.41
C ASN A 48 13.07 1.45 -4.86
N GLY A 49 13.85 1.28 -3.79
CA GLY A 49 14.14 0.00 -3.14
C GLY A 49 15.30 -0.79 -3.73
N THR A 50 15.84 -0.34 -4.86
CA THR A 50 16.98 -0.98 -5.51
C THR A 50 18.31 -0.57 -4.87
N VAL A 51 19.36 -1.34 -5.10
CA VAL A 51 20.71 -1.00 -4.63
C VAL A 51 21.59 -0.68 -5.82
N LYS A 52 22.22 0.50 -5.82
CA LYS A 52 23.22 0.88 -6.80
C LYS A 52 24.61 0.63 -6.25
N LEU A 53 25.38 -0.15 -6.99
CA LEU A 53 26.77 -0.51 -6.67
C LEU A 53 27.68 0.17 -7.68
N ASN A 54 28.78 0.75 -7.21
CA ASN A 54 29.72 1.47 -8.05
C ASN A 54 31.14 0.99 -7.78
N VAL A 55 31.89 0.81 -8.87
CA VAL A 55 33.30 0.47 -8.87
C VAL A 55 34.04 1.52 -9.68
N ASN A 56 34.87 2.32 -9.05
CA ASN A 56 35.77 3.24 -9.73
C ASN A 56 37.13 2.61 -9.86
N ASN A 57 37.55 2.35 -11.10
CA ASN A 57 38.88 1.87 -11.37
C ASN A 57 39.88 3.03 -11.27
N THR A 58 40.48 3.20 -10.10
CA THR A 58 41.57 4.15 -9.86
C THR A 58 42.93 3.62 -10.31
N THR A 59 42.98 2.38 -10.79
CA THR A 59 44.22 1.71 -11.15
C THR A 59 44.71 2.07 -12.53
N SER A 60 46.01 1.88 -12.76
CA SER A 60 46.63 2.12 -14.07
C SER A 60 46.31 1.05 -15.12
N TYR A 61 45.56 0.01 -14.77
CA TYR A 61 45.27 -1.15 -15.61
C TYR A 61 43.76 -1.34 -15.75
N GLU A 62 43.33 -2.18 -16.70
CA GLU A 62 41.93 -2.59 -16.75
C GLU A 62 41.61 -3.51 -15.57
N VAL A 63 40.47 -3.27 -14.95
CA VAL A 63 39.92 -4.12 -13.88
C VAL A 63 38.78 -4.94 -14.47
N VAL A 64 38.91 -6.26 -14.46
CA VAL A 64 37.89 -7.18 -14.97
C VAL A 64 37.42 -8.06 -13.82
N GLY A 65 36.13 -8.35 -13.70
CA GLY A 65 35.63 -9.10 -12.55
C GLY A 65 34.16 -9.42 -12.60
N ASP A 66 33.70 -10.02 -11.51
CA ASP A 66 32.33 -10.44 -11.29
C ASP A 66 31.78 -9.70 -10.07
N LEU A 67 30.54 -9.24 -10.19
CA LEU A 67 29.76 -8.76 -9.07
C LEU A 67 28.82 -9.87 -8.63
N ILE A 68 28.94 -10.27 -7.37
CA ILE A 68 28.23 -11.42 -6.81
C ILE A 68 27.37 -10.93 -5.65
N ARG A 69 26.12 -11.40 -5.57
CA ARG A 69 25.25 -11.21 -4.40
C ARG A 69 25.15 -12.49 -3.61
N GLU A 70 25.52 -12.43 -2.34
CA GLU A 70 25.34 -13.50 -1.38
C GLU A 70 24.15 -13.22 -0.46
N ARG A 71 23.31 -14.24 -0.24
CA ARG A 71 22.27 -14.20 0.78
C ARG A 71 22.83 -14.85 2.03
N LEU A 72 22.99 -14.09 3.12
CA LEU A 72 23.32 -14.69 4.41
C LEU A 72 22.10 -15.43 4.99
N PRO A 73 22.31 -16.51 5.78
CA PRO A 73 23.60 -16.98 6.29
C PRO A 73 24.09 -18.32 5.72
N ASP A 74 23.46 -18.89 4.69
CA ASP A 74 23.66 -20.30 4.32
C ASP A 74 24.76 -20.57 3.27
N HIS A 75 25.47 -19.55 2.78
CA HIS A 75 26.58 -19.69 1.82
C HIS A 75 26.22 -20.57 0.61
N ALA A 76 24.94 -20.62 0.22
CA ALA A 76 24.53 -21.26 -1.02
C ALA A 76 24.98 -20.35 -2.16
N TYR A 77 26.07 -20.76 -2.85
CA TYR A 77 26.68 -20.17 -4.05
C TYR A 77 26.09 -18.81 -4.46
N GLY A 78 26.80 -17.72 -4.15
CA GLY A 78 26.38 -16.36 -4.51
C GLY A 78 25.96 -16.24 -5.98
N GLU A 79 24.96 -15.41 -6.24
CA GLU A 79 24.46 -15.16 -7.58
C GLU A 79 25.38 -14.16 -8.28
N ILE A 80 26.02 -14.57 -9.39
CA ILE A 80 26.73 -13.63 -10.27
C ILE A 80 25.68 -12.75 -10.92
N LEU A 81 25.68 -11.47 -10.52
CA LEU A 81 24.76 -10.46 -11.02
C LEU A 81 25.19 -9.92 -12.38
N THR A 82 26.49 -9.73 -12.55
CA THR A 82 27.10 -9.23 -13.79
C THR A 82 28.60 -9.49 -13.78
N GLU A 83 29.15 -9.67 -14.99
CA GLU A 83 30.58 -9.51 -15.25
C GLU A 83 30.85 -8.05 -15.65
N PHE A 84 32.03 -7.52 -15.35
CA PHE A 84 32.43 -6.17 -15.70
C PHE A 84 33.88 -6.11 -16.20
N ALA A 85 34.14 -5.13 -17.07
CA ALA A 85 35.48 -4.70 -17.47
C ALA A 85 35.51 -3.17 -17.41
N ILE A 86 36.41 -2.63 -16.61
CA ILE A 86 36.46 -1.21 -16.25
C ILE A 86 37.82 -0.67 -16.68
N PRO A 87 37.89 0.19 -17.72
CA PRO A 87 39.12 0.86 -18.10
C PRO A 87 39.69 1.73 -16.97
N SER A 88 41.01 1.93 -16.96
CA SER A 88 41.71 2.83 -16.04
C SER A 88 41.03 4.20 -16.01
N GLY A 89 40.74 4.71 -14.82
CA GLY A 89 40.10 6.00 -14.59
C GLY A 89 38.60 6.07 -14.86
N SER A 90 37.94 4.93 -15.12
CA SER A 90 36.50 4.84 -15.39
C SER A 90 35.73 4.25 -14.21
N THR A 91 34.42 4.51 -14.16
CA THR A 91 33.50 3.94 -13.17
C THR A 91 32.48 3.04 -13.83
N TYR A 92 32.25 1.88 -13.24
CA TYR A 92 31.14 0.97 -13.56
C TYR A 92 30.06 1.08 -12.48
N SER A 93 28.79 1.05 -12.91
CA SER A 93 27.64 1.04 -12.00
C SER A 93 26.70 -0.11 -12.35
N TYR A 94 26.21 -0.81 -11.33
CA TYR A 94 25.18 -1.82 -11.44
C TYR A 94 24.00 -1.47 -10.53
N ILE A 95 22.77 -1.73 -10.98
CA ILE A 95 21.56 -1.58 -10.16
C ILE A 95 21.00 -2.97 -9.93
N ASP A 96 20.97 -3.41 -8.68
CA ASP A 96 20.28 -4.61 -8.26
C ASP A 96 18.82 -4.28 -7.92
N ASP A 97 17.91 -4.70 -8.79
CA ASP A 97 16.46 -4.58 -8.66
C ASP A 97 15.76 -5.86 -8.18
N HIS A 98 16.53 -6.90 -7.83
CA HIS A 98 16.03 -8.18 -7.33
C HIS A 98 16.18 -8.33 -5.80
N VAL A 99 16.42 -7.22 -5.10
CA VAL A 99 16.49 -7.16 -3.64
C VAL A 99 15.10 -7.19 -3.01
N LEU A 100 15.02 -7.78 -1.83
CA LEU A 100 13.82 -7.83 -1.01
C LEU A 100 13.77 -6.62 -0.06
N PRO A 101 12.57 -6.09 0.21
CA PRO A 101 12.32 -4.99 1.13
C PRO A 101 13.01 -5.14 2.50
N GLY A 102 13.77 -4.13 2.94
CA GLY A 102 14.31 -4.05 4.30
C GLY A 102 15.40 -5.08 4.65
N GLU A 103 15.70 -5.99 3.72
CA GLU A 103 16.70 -7.03 3.89
C GLU A 103 18.12 -6.48 3.74
N THR A 104 19.07 -7.17 4.37
CA THR A 104 20.49 -6.88 4.26
C THR A 104 21.15 -7.82 3.27
N TYR A 105 21.85 -7.26 2.30
CA TYR A 105 22.55 -7.96 1.23
C TYR A 105 24.05 -7.81 1.37
N PHE A 106 24.76 -8.88 1.00
CA PHE A 106 26.21 -8.93 0.98
C PHE A 106 26.64 -9.06 -0.47
N TYR A 107 27.33 -8.05 -0.97
CA TYR A 107 27.87 -8.07 -2.32
C TYR A 107 29.37 -8.30 -2.25
N VAL A 108 29.86 -9.15 -3.12
CA VAL A 108 31.28 -9.45 -3.30
C VAL A 108 31.69 -8.95 -4.68
N PHE A 109 32.71 -8.11 -4.72
CA PHE A 109 33.39 -7.73 -5.95
C PHE A 109 34.62 -8.61 -6.08
N GLU A 110 34.55 -9.64 -6.92
CA GLU A 110 35.72 -10.44 -7.27
C GLU A 110 36.33 -9.84 -8.54
N TYR A 111 37.61 -9.45 -8.51
CA TYR A 111 38.23 -8.79 -9.64
C TYR A 111 39.68 -9.19 -9.84
N ARG A 112 40.13 -9.06 -11.08
CA ARG A 112 41.49 -9.31 -11.50
C ARG A 112 42.08 -8.10 -12.20
N ILE A 113 43.36 -7.86 -11.94
CA ILE A 113 44.16 -6.82 -12.59
C ILE A 113 45.30 -7.50 -13.33
N GLU A 114 45.47 -7.19 -14.62
CA GLU A 114 46.63 -7.65 -15.39
C GLU A 114 47.80 -6.67 -15.22
N GLY A 115 48.68 -6.99 -14.26
CA GLY A 115 49.91 -6.23 -14.06
C GLY A 115 51.07 -6.76 -14.92
N VAL A 116 52.21 -6.07 -14.85
CA VAL A 116 53.47 -6.43 -15.55
C VAL A 116 53.95 -7.86 -15.24
N TYR A 117 53.51 -8.46 -14.12
CA TYR A 117 53.90 -9.79 -13.66
C TYR A 117 52.80 -10.85 -13.74
N GLY A 118 51.67 -10.54 -14.42
CA GLY A 118 50.52 -11.43 -14.57
C GLY A 118 49.29 -10.98 -13.79
N TRP A 119 48.29 -11.87 -13.73
CA TRP A 119 47.00 -11.62 -13.08
C TRP A 119 47.10 -11.71 -11.56
N VAL A 120 46.55 -10.71 -10.87
CA VAL A 120 46.29 -10.75 -9.43
C VAL A 120 44.78 -10.75 -9.23
N ILE A 121 44.26 -11.72 -8.48
CA ILE A 121 42.85 -11.81 -8.10
C ILE A 121 42.69 -11.19 -6.70
N ASN A 122 41.71 -10.33 -6.55
CA ASN A 122 41.34 -9.67 -5.30
C ASN A 122 39.83 -9.77 -5.10
N PHE A 123 39.39 -9.59 -3.87
CA PHE A 123 37.98 -9.45 -3.55
C PHE A 123 37.77 -8.32 -2.55
N ASP A 124 36.65 -7.63 -2.67
CA ASP A 124 36.14 -6.71 -1.66
C ASP A 124 34.66 -7.00 -1.41
N THR A 125 34.15 -6.59 -0.26
CA THR A 125 32.77 -6.87 0.15
C THR A 125 32.07 -5.62 0.63
N VAL A 126 30.79 -5.51 0.30
CA VAL A 126 29.93 -4.43 0.79
C VAL A 126 28.64 -4.99 1.33
N THR A 127 28.23 -4.51 2.49
CA THR A 127 26.95 -4.84 3.11
C THR A 127 25.98 -3.69 2.91
N VAL A 128 24.82 -3.96 2.32
CA VAL A 128 23.83 -2.94 1.99
C VAL A 128 22.46 -3.36 2.50
N GLN A 129 21.78 -2.47 3.20
CA GLN A 129 20.37 -2.63 3.51
C GLN A 129 19.53 -1.91 2.45
N SER A 130 18.57 -2.61 1.86
CA SER A 130 17.59 -1.96 0.97
C SER A 130 16.69 -1.01 1.78
N VAL A 131 16.39 0.16 1.22
CA VAL A 131 15.43 1.12 1.80
C VAL A 131 14.06 0.94 1.16
N ILE A 132 12.99 0.98 1.96
CA ILE A 132 11.64 0.84 1.43
C ILE A 132 10.71 1.96 1.91
N PRO A 133 9.66 2.27 1.14
CA PRO A 133 8.54 3.03 1.65
C PRO A 133 7.97 2.35 2.90
N ALA A 134 7.61 3.15 3.90
CA ALA A 134 7.05 2.66 5.15
C ALA A 134 5.76 3.40 5.45
N LEU A 135 4.77 2.65 5.95
CA LEU A 135 3.50 3.19 6.42
C LEU A 135 3.52 3.32 7.94
N GLY A 136 2.95 4.42 8.44
CA GLY A 136 2.67 4.67 9.85
C GLY A 136 1.23 4.26 10.19
N ASN A 137 0.47 5.14 10.83
CA ASN A 137 -0.93 4.86 11.15
C ASN A 137 -1.88 5.19 10.00
N PHE A 138 -3.10 4.62 10.07
CA PHE A 138 -4.26 5.18 9.40
C PHE A 138 -4.90 6.25 10.27
N TYR A 139 -5.24 7.38 9.67
CA TYR A 139 -5.90 8.50 10.33
C TYR A 139 -7.27 8.76 9.69
N LEU A 140 -8.26 9.07 10.52
CA LEU A 140 -9.58 9.49 10.08
C LEU A 140 -9.59 11.00 9.85
N ILE A 141 -9.99 11.39 8.65
CA ILE A 141 -10.05 12.78 8.20
C ILE A 141 -11.51 13.17 7.98
N ALA A 142 -11.93 14.31 8.52
CA ALA A 142 -13.23 14.90 8.26
C ALA A 142 -13.19 15.64 6.92
N ALA A 143 -13.72 15.06 5.84
CA ALA A 143 -13.70 15.65 4.50
C ALA A 143 -14.49 16.96 4.36
N SER A 144 -15.17 17.42 5.41
CA SER A 144 -15.81 18.74 5.44
C SER A 144 -14.89 19.87 5.92
N SER A 145 -13.88 19.55 6.72
CA SER A 145 -12.94 20.52 7.28
C SER A 145 -11.47 20.19 6.99
N ASP A 146 -11.21 19.04 6.38
CA ASP A 146 -9.89 18.45 6.13
C ASP A 146 -9.07 18.20 7.41
N ASP A 147 -9.73 18.22 8.57
CA ASP A 147 -9.10 17.97 9.86
C ASP A 147 -8.96 16.47 10.12
N GLU A 148 -7.79 16.08 10.60
CA GLU A 148 -7.62 14.82 11.29
C GLU A 148 -8.34 14.87 12.64
N TYR A 149 -9.18 13.87 12.91
CA TYR A 149 -9.95 13.82 14.15
C TYR A 149 -9.70 12.56 14.98
N ASP A 150 -9.10 11.52 14.40
CA ASP A 150 -8.83 10.27 15.12
C ASP A 150 -7.87 9.34 14.38
N ILE A 151 -7.40 8.30 15.08
CA ILE A 151 -6.61 7.18 14.52
C ILE A 151 -7.54 6.00 14.24
N LEU A 152 -7.39 5.33 13.09
CA LEU A 152 -8.11 4.11 12.75
C LEU A 152 -7.30 2.87 13.17
N GLN A 153 -7.64 2.32 14.34
CA GLN A 153 -7.05 1.10 14.87
C GLN A 153 -7.87 -0.14 14.51
N ASP A 154 -7.26 -1.33 14.63
CA ASP A 154 -7.94 -2.60 14.34
C ASP A 154 -9.11 -2.83 15.29
N GLY A 155 -10.23 -3.30 14.75
CA GLY A 155 -11.49 -3.50 15.45
C GLY A 155 -12.29 -2.21 15.71
N LYS A 156 -11.82 -1.03 15.29
CA LYS A 156 -12.52 0.23 15.59
C LYS A 156 -13.87 0.32 14.89
N THR A 157 -14.88 0.81 15.61
CA THR A 157 -16.15 1.24 15.01
C THR A 157 -16.09 2.74 14.74
N ILE A 158 -16.45 3.16 13.52
CA ILE A 158 -16.51 4.55 13.10
C ILE A 158 -17.94 4.90 12.68
N VAL A 159 -18.37 6.12 13.00
CA VAL A 159 -19.69 6.61 12.64
C VAL A 159 -19.61 7.39 11.32
N ILE A 160 -20.52 7.12 10.38
CA ILE A 160 -20.48 7.66 9.02
C ILE A 160 -20.84 9.15 8.95
N GLU A 161 -19.88 10.06 9.16
CA GLU A 161 -20.02 11.44 8.67
C GLU A 161 -18.75 11.96 8.00
N ASN A 162 -18.84 12.09 6.67
CA ASN A 162 -17.82 12.76 5.85
C ASN A 162 -16.40 12.21 6.04
N THR A 163 -16.23 10.97 6.50
CA THR A 163 -14.91 10.41 6.77
C THR A 163 -14.15 10.04 5.51
N ASN A 164 -12.88 10.39 5.47
CA ASN A 164 -11.86 9.81 4.62
C ASN A 164 -10.79 9.14 5.50
N ILE A 165 -9.98 8.27 4.91
CA ILE A 165 -8.91 7.56 5.62
C ILE A 165 -7.59 7.93 4.96
N ARG A 166 -6.70 8.58 5.71
CA ARG A 166 -5.35 8.93 5.29
C ARG A 166 -4.37 7.88 5.79
N ALA A 167 -3.43 7.47 4.95
CA ALA A 167 -2.27 6.71 5.38
C ALA A 167 -1.11 7.66 5.67
N GLU A 168 -0.52 7.55 6.85
CA GLU A 168 0.78 8.13 7.10
C GLU A 168 1.85 7.31 6.37
N ALA A 169 2.75 8.01 5.68
CA ALA A 169 3.84 7.39 4.94
C ALA A 169 5.09 8.28 5.05
N ASN A 170 6.27 7.67 4.94
CA ASN A 170 7.51 8.43 4.82
C ASN A 170 7.58 9.17 3.47
N ALA A 171 7.37 10.49 3.50
CA ALA A 171 7.22 11.31 2.29
C ALA A 171 8.43 11.23 1.35
N ASP A 172 9.64 11.09 1.90
CA ASP A 172 10.88 11.09 1.11
C ASP A 172 11.09 9.80 0.30
N LEU A 173 10.43 8.70 0.68
CA LEU A 173 10.56 7.40 0.02
C LEU A 173 9.27 6.93 -0.64
N THR A 174 8.13 7.59 -0.40
CA THR A 174 6.82 7.16 -0.93
C THR A 174 6.37 8.02 -2.10
N GLY A 175 6.30 7.43 -3.30
CA GLY A 175 5.75 8.05 -4.50
C GLY A 175 4.28 7.74 -4.76
N SER A 176 3.75 6.65 -4.17
CA SER A 176 2.31 6.35 -4.16
C SER A 176 1.91 5.39 -3.05
N VAL A 177 0.63 5.38 -2.69
CA VAL A 177 0.03 4.36 -1.82
C VAL A 177 -1.10 3.67 -2.55
N ILE A 178 -1.08 2.34 -2.56
CA ILE A 178 -2.16 1.51 -3.10
C ILE A 178 -2.96 0.98 -1.93
N PHE A 179 -4.26 1.28 -1.92
CA PHE A 179 -5.18 0.80 -0.90
C PHE A 179 -6.05 -0.33 -1.47
N TYR A 180 -6.44 -1.27 -0.61
CA TYR A 180 -7.44 -2.29 -0.90
C TYR A 180 -8.51 -2.25 0.18
N LEU A 181 -9.71 -1.78 -0.16
CA LEU A 181 -10.85 -1.78 0.74
C LEU A 181 -11.78 -2.94 0.34
N ASN A 182 -11.89 -3.97 1.18
CA ASN A 182 -12.59 -5.22 0.86
C ASN A 182 -12.13 -5.82 -0.48
N GLY A 183 -10.83 -5.78 -0.75
CA GLY A 183 -10.21 -6.24 -2.00
C GLY A 183 -10.36 -5.28 -3.19
N LYS A 184 -11.16 -4.22 -3.09
CA LYS A 184 -11.27 -3.20 -4.13
C LYS A 184 -10.07 -2.26 -4.08
N ARG A 185 -9.36 -2.15 -5.21
CA ARG A 185 -8.15 -1.34 -5.34
C ARG A 185 -8.44 0.16 -5.50
N PHE A 186 -7.77 0.98 -4.71
CA PHE A 186 -7.68 2.43 -4.81
C PHE A 186 -6.21 2.85 -4.86
N LYS A 187 -5.93 4.08 -5.28
CA LYS A 187 -4.56 4.58 -5.42
C LYS A 187 -4.51 6.07 -5.16
N ASP A 188 -3.47 6.50 -4.47
CA ASP A 188 -3.06 7.89 -4.39
C ASP A 188 -1.58 8.06 -4.78
N ASN A 189 -1.27 9.09 -5.55
CA ASN A 189 0.05 9.36 -6.13
C ASN A 189 0.71 10.64 -5.60
N THR A 190 0.04 11.33 -4.68
CA THR A 190 0.49 12.61 -4.15
C THR A 190 0.24 12.62 -2.65
N ALA A 191 1.26 12.96 -1.86
CA ALA A 191 1.08 13.16 -0.43
C ALA A 191 0.25 14.44 -0.18
N PRO A 192 -0.65 14.47 0.83
CA PRO A 192 -0.99 13.39 1.75
C PRO A 192 -1.78 12.25 1.09
N PHE A 193 -1.41 11.00 1.36
CA PHE A 193 -2.02 9.84 0.70
C PHE A 193 -3.32 9.42 1.38
N ALA A 194 -4.43 9.41 0.64
CA ALA A 194 -5.73 8.98 1.17
C ALA A 194 -6.43 7.92 0.32
N LEU A 195 -7.28 7.13 0.98
CA LEU A 195 -8.10 6.10 0.35
C LEU A 195 -8.99 6.68 -0.75
N PHE A 196 -9.52 7.88 -0.51
CA PHE A 196 -10.20 8.69 -1.51
C PHE A 196 -9.35 9.93 -1.80
N PRO A 197 -8.53 9.92 -2.87
CA PRO A 197 -7.55 10.98 -3.13
C PRO A 197 -8.16 12.37 -3.19
N GLU A 198 -7.38 13.33 -2.73
CA GLU A 198 -7.72 14.75 -2.77
C GLU A 198 -7.92 15.27 -4.21
N THR A 199 -8.52 16.45 -4.33
CA THR A 199 -8.50 17.20 -5.58
C THR A 199 -8.31 18.67 -5.26
N LYS A 200 -7.13 19.20 -5.59
CA LYS A 200 -6.70 20.58 -5.29
C LYS A 200 -6.60 20.89 -3.77
N GLY A 201 -6.20 19.92 -2.97
CA GLY A 201 -6.05 20.08 -1.52
C GLY A 201 -7.27 19.64 -0.69
N ASP A 202 -8.43 19.45 -1.33
CA ASP A 202 -9.66 19.10 -0.63
C ASP A 202 -9.85 17.58 -0.57
N PHE A 203 -10.01 17.01 0.63
CA PHE A 203 -10.32 15.58 0.77
C PHE A 203 -11.75 15.28 0.32
N LYS A 204 -11.92 14.16 -0.38
CA LYS A 204 -13.26 13.72 -0.81
C LYS A 204 -13.94 12.93 0.28
N LYS A 205 -15.25 13.17 0.42
CA LYS A 205 -16.14 12.31 1.21
C LYS A 205 -16.02 10.86 0.73
N GLY A 206 -15.68 9.97 1.66
CA GLY A 206 -15.68 8.54 1.41
C GLY A 206 -17.07 8.00 1.09
N ARG A 207 -17.13 6.90 0.34
CA ARG A 207 -18.36 6.18 0.01
C ARG A 207 -18.48 4.89 0.81
N LEU A 208 -18.18 4.97 2.10
CA LEU A 208 -18.42 3.88 3.03
C LEU A 208 -19.93 3.80 3.30
N THR A 209 -20.42 2.60 3.55
CA THR A 209 -21.78 2.30 4.02
C THR A 209 -21.71 1.48 5.29
N ASN A 210 -22.80 1.40 6.05
CA ASN A 210 -22.89 0.54 7.23
C ASN A 210 -22.38 -0.89 6.94
N GLY A 211 -21.52 -1.42 7.80
CA GLY A 211 -20.94 -2.76 7.68
C GLY A 211 -19.45 -2.86 8.04
N SER A 212 -18.90 -4.06 7.93
CA SER A 212 -17.50 -4.34 8.24
C SER A 212 -16.59 -4.19 7.03
N TYR A 213 -15.37 -3.70 7.28
CA TYR A 213 -14.36 -3.42 6.27
C TYR A 213 -13.01 -3.98 6.68
N HIS A 214 -12.29 -4.48 5.68
CA HIS A 214 -10.88 -4.82 5.73
C HIS A 214 -10.14 -3.86 4.80
N LEU A 215 -9.31 -3.00 5.38
CA LEU A 215 -8.47 -2.06 4.65
C LEU A 215 -7.02 -2.52 4.70
N MET A 216 -6.40 -2.61 3.53
CA MET A 216 -4.97 -2.78 3.37
C MET A 216 -4.38 -1.56 2.67
N ALA A 217 -3.15 -1.19 3.00
CA ALA A 217 -2.38 -0.23 2.24
C ALA A 217 -0.95 -0.72 2.05
N ILE A 218 -0.38 -0.40 0.89
CA ILE A 218 1.01 -0.70 0.53
C ILE A 218 1.60 0.58 -0.07
N ALA A 219 2.69 1.06 0.51
CA ALA A 219 3.44 2.19 -0.02
C ALA A 219 4.41 1.73 -1.12
N TYR A 220 4.55 2.55 -2.14
CA TYR A 220 5.42 2.32 -3.29
C TYR A 220 6.27 3.56 -3.54
N PRO A 221 7.52 3.37 -3.96
CA PRO A 221 8.44 4.50 -4.10
C PRO A 221 8.21 5.31 -5.38
N GLU A 222 7.59 4.70 -6.38
CA GLU A 222 7.21 5.39 -7.60
C GLU A 222 5.69 5.55 -7.71
N LYS A 223 5.27 6.47 -8.58
CA LYS A 223 3.85 6.65 -8.90
C LYS A 223 3.26 5.39 -9.52
N ASN A 224 1.97 5.19 -9.29
CA ASN A 224 1.16 4.12 -9.86
C ASN A 224 1.42 2.72 -9.30
N GLY A 225 2.03 2.61 -8.12
CA GLY A 225 2.34 1.33 -7.49
C GLY A 225 3.49 0.61 -8.19
N LYS A 226 4.58 1.35 -8.47
CA LYS A 226 5.78 0.86 -9.15
C LYS A 226 6.98 0.86 -8.21
N GLY A 227 8.01 0.10 -8.56
CA GLY A 227 9.17 -0.16 -7.71
C GLY A 227 8.90 -1.27 -6.70
N ILE A 228 9.88 -1.53 -5.85
CA ILE A 228 9.78 -2.55 -4.80
C ILE A 228 8.83 -2.02 -3.70
N PRO A 229 7.71 -2.71 -3.41
CA PRO A 229 6.76 -2.25 -2.40
C PRO A 229 7.33 -2.32 -0.99
N GLY A 230 6.83 -1.44 -0.12
CA GLY A 230 7.02 -1.56 1.32
C GLY A 230 6.15 -2.64 1.96
N ASP A 231 6.19 -2.69 3.29
CA ASP A 231 5.33 -3.57 4.07
C ASP A 231 3.84 -3.24 3.91
N THR A 232 3.01 -4.25 4.10
CA THR A 232 1.55 -4.08 4.06
C THR A 232 1.02 -3.68 5.42
N LEU A 233 0.35 -2.53 5.51
CA LEU A 233 -0.44 -2.14 6.68
C LEU A 233 -1.88 -2.63 6.52
N THR A 234 -2.45 -3.24 7.57
CA THR A 234 -3.83 -3.74 7.54
C THR A 234 -4.62 -3.30 8.77
N VAL A 235 -5.92 -3.08 8.58
CA VAL A 235 -6.85 -2.77 9.65
C VAL A 235 -8.25 -3.29 9.31
N ASN A 236 -8.89 -3.94 10.27
CA ASN A 236 -10.31 -4.26 10.23
C ASN A 236 -11.08 -3.20 11.00
N PHE A 237 -12.19 -2.73 10.48
CA PHE A 237 -13.03 -1.74 11.15
C PHE A 237 -14.50 -1.93 10.77
N THR A 238 -15.40 -1.40 11.60
CA THR A 238 -16.83 -1.38 11.32
C THR A 238 -17.29 0.05 11.10
N VAL A 239 -18.11 0.25 10.09
CA VAL A 239 -18.81 1.53 9.87
C VAL A 239 -20.21 1.33 10.39
N GLU A 240 -20.62 2.18 11.32
CA GLU A 240 -21.98 2.26 11.81
C GLU A 240 -22.65 3.55 11.31
N ASN A 241 -23.94 3.47 11.03
CA ASN A 241 -24.70 4.65 10.69
C ASN A 241 -24.92 5.50 11.95
N MET A 242 -24.89 6.83 11.81
CA MET A 242 -25.30 7.76 12.89
C MET A 242 -26.73 7.47 13.38
N TYR A 243 -27.55 6.98 12.46
CA TYR A 243 -28.99 6.84 12.63
C TYR A 243 -29.40 5.37 12.55
N GLU A 244 -30.11 4.88 13.56
CA GLU A 244 -30.82 3.60 13.52
C GLU A 244 -31.77 3.55 12.33
N ASP A 245 -31.99 2.35 11.78
CA ASP A 245 -32.91 2.14 10.67
C ASP A 245 -34.30 2.70 10.97
N ALA A 246 -34.71 3.66 10.14
CA ALA A 246 -35.96 4.35 10.34
C ALA A 246 -37.13 3.42 10.04
N LYS A 247 -38.05 3.30 10.99
CA LYS A 247 -39.30 2.55 10.84
C LYS A 247 -40.42 3.54 10.59
N VAL A 248 -41.20 3.26 9.54
CA VAL A 248 -42.30 4.13 9.12
C VAL A 248 -43.60 3.33 9.00
N SER A 249 -44.66 3.82 9.64
CA SER A 249 -46.03 3.34 9.51
C SER A 249 -46.98 4.51 9.19
N LEU A 250 -48.10 4.19 8.54
CA LEU A 250 -49.07 5.19 8.10
C LEU A 250 -50.48 4.64 8.33
N PHE A 251 -51.26 5.29 9.19
CA PHE A 251 -52.59 4.79 9.57
C PHE A 251 -53.60 5.92 9.85
N PRO A 252 -54.88 5.75 9.44
CA PRO A 252 -55.38 4.67 8.61
C PRO A 252 -54.89 4.80 7.15
N ASN A 253 -54.83 3.66 6.45
CA ASN A 253 -54.59 3.58 5.01
C ASN A 253 -55.35 2.36 4.46
N PRO A 254 -56.39 2.52 3.61
CA PRO A 254 -56.84 3.77 2.99
C PRO A 254 -57.34 4.83 3.97
N VAL A 255 -57.37 6.09 3.54
CA VAL A 255 -57.76 7.23 4.37
C VAL A 255 -58.96 7.98 3.80
N GLU A 256 -59.82 8.48 4.69
CA GLU A 256 -60.84 9.47 4.39
C GLU A 256 -60.59 10.71 5.27
N GLY A 257 -59.89 11.71 4.73
CA GLY A 257 -59.63 12.98 5.40
C GLY A 257 -58.27 13.12 6.06
N ARG A 258 -57.92 12.25 7.02
CA ARG A 258 -56.67 12.39 7.80
C ARG A 258 -56.03 11.05 8.14
N SER A 259 -54.71 10.96 7.92
CA SER A 259 -53.85 9.86 8.35
C SER A 259 -52.74 10.37 9.28
N VAL A 260 -52.07 9.47 9.98
CA VAL A 260 -50.90 9.78 10.80
C VAL A 260 -49.73 8.95 10.29
N LEU A 261 -48.65 9.64 9.96
CA LEU A 261 -47.36 9.06 9.62
C LEU A 261 -46.53 8.98 10.90
N ASP A 262 -46.34 7.77 11.39
CA ASP A 262 -45.46 7.48 12.52
C ASP A 262 -44.07 7.13 12.00
N ILE A 263 -43.06 7.80 12.54
CA ILE A 263 -41.66 7.58 12.24
C ILE A 263 -40.93 7.29 13.55
N ALA A 264 -40.13 6.23 13.56
CA ALA A 264 -39.17 5.94 14.61
C ALA A 264 -37.77 5.79 13.98
N GLY A 265 -36.73 6.25 14.65
CA GLY A 265 -35.33 6.18 14.23
C GLY A 265 -34.45 6.80 15.31
N SER A 266 -33.25 7.26 14.96
CA SER A 266 -32.38 7.92 15.94
C SER A 266 -32.88 9.32 16.33
N SER A 267 -32.66 9.70 17.58
CA SER A 267 -33.02 11.03 18.08
C SER A 267 -32.38 12.15 17.25
N ASN A 268 -33.10 13.27 17.11
CA ASN A 268 -32.66 14.44 16.36
C ASN A 268 -32.34 14.22 14.86
N SER A 269 -32.67 13.05 14.30
CA SER A 269 -32.51 12.81 12.86
C SER A 269 -33.34 13.80 12.06
N PRO A 270 -32.78 14.47 11.04
CA PRO A 270 -33.55 15.35 10.16
C PRO A 270 -34.52 14.52 9.34
N VAL A 271 -35.76 15.00 9.22
CA VAL A 271 -36.83 14.33 8.49
C VAL A 271 -37.45 15.28 7.47
N THR A 272 -37.65 14.79 6.24
CA THR A 272 -38.47 15.47 5.22
C THR A 272 -39.49 14.50 4.64
N VAL A 273 -40.70 14.99 4.40
CA VAL A 273 -41.79 14.18 3.82
C VAL A 273 -42.31 14.86 2.58
N HIS A 274 -42.31 14.13 1.47
CA HIS A 274 -42.89 14.56 0.22
C HIS A 274 -44.05 13.64 -0.18
N ILE A 275 -45.12 14.23 -0.71
CA ILE A 275 -46.20 13.51 -1.35
C ILE A 275 -46.06 13.58 -2.88
N ILE A 276 -46.25 12.45 -3.53
CA ILE A 276 -46.13 12.27 -4.98
C ILE A 276 -47.41 11.55 -5.46
N PRO A 277 -48.22 12.14 -6.37
CA PRO A 277 -49.32 11.43 -7.01
C PRO A 277 -48.79 10.24 -7.83
N HIS A 278 -49.56 9.16 -7.96
CA HIS A 278 -49.15 8.00 -8.78
C HIS A 278 -48.89 8.37 -10.26
N SER A 279 -49.49 9.46 -10.77
CA SER A 279 -49.23 10.01 -12.11
C SER A 279 -47.84 10.65 -12.27
N GLY A 280 -47.04 10.74 -11.20
CA GLY A 280 -45.63 11.19 -11.23
C GLY A 280 -45.42 12.69 -11.44
N SER A 281 -46.49 13.48 -11.47
CA SER A 281 -46.47 14.81 -12.09
C SER A 281 -45.87 15.93 -11.22
N ALA A 282 -45.83 15.79 -9.90
CA ALA A 282 -45.18 16.75 -8.99
C ALA A 282 -44.86 16.15 -7.61
N LYS A 283 -43.64 16.39 -7.10
CA LYS A 283 -43.21 16.07 -5.74
C LYS A 283 -43.47 17.30 -4.85
N LYS A 284 -44.43 17.21 -3.93
CA LYS A 284 -44.76 18.31 -2.99
C LYS A 284 -44.22 17.99 -1.60
N MET A 285 -43.40 18.87 -1.03
CA MET A 285 -43.01 18.76 0.38
C MET A 285 -44.21 19.12 1.26
N ILE A 286 -44.52 18.27 2.22
CA ILE A 286 -45.65 18.47 3.15
C ILE A 286 -45.19 18.61 4.59
N TRP A 287 -43.95 18.20 4.90
CA TRP A 287 -43.41 18.33 6.25
C TRP A 287 -41.88 18.32 6.23
N GLN A 288 -41.28 19.06 7.15
CA GLN A 288 -39.85 19.08 7.45
C GLN A 288 -39.64 19.33 8.96
N GLY A 289 -38.68 18.65 9.56
CA GLY A 289 -38.37 18.78 10.99
C GLY A 289 -37.31 17.77 11.43
N VAL A 290 -37.29 17.43 12.71
CA VAL A 290 -36.39 16.44 13.32
C VAL A 290 -37.18 15.44 14.17
N LEU A 291 -36.63 14.25 14.39
CA LEU A 291 -37.14 13.31 15.39
C LEU A 291 -36.89 13.86 16.81
N ASN A 292 -37.81 13.61 17.74
CA ASN A 292 -37.67 14.05 19.13
C ASN A 292 -36.56 13.28 19.87
N ASP A 293 -36.34 13.60 21.15
CA ASP A 293 -35.32 12.95 21.99
C ASP A 293 -35.53 11.43 22.14
N ALA A 294 -36.77 10.95 21.99
CA ALA A 294 -37.11 9.54 21.97
C ALA A 294 -36.97 8.90 20.58
N GLY A 295 -36.46 9.62 19.58
CA GLY A 295 -36.28 9.11 18.23
C GLY A 295 -37.59 8.94 17.45
N THR A 296 -38.62 9.71 17.76
CA THR A 296 -39.95 9.55 17.15
C THR A 296 -40.53 10.85 16.60
N ALA A 297 -41.41 10.73 15.61
CA ALA A 297 -42.27 11.82 15.13
C ALA A 297 -43.62 11.26 14.67
N GLN A 298 -44.69 11.97 15.00
CA GLN A 298 -46.03 11.71 14.49
C GLN A 298 -46.47 12.89 13.62
N ILE A 299 -46.66 12.65 12.34
CA ILE A 299 -46.91 13.69 11.35
C ILE A 299 -48.34 13.50 10.80
N PRO A 300 -49.26 14.46 11.04
CA PRO A 300 -50.58 14.39 10.44
C PRO A 300 -50.49 14.60 8.92
N ILE A 301 -51.10 13.68 8.17
CA ILE A 301 -51.23 13.74 6.72
C ILE A 301 -52.68 14.11 6.41
N GLU A 302 -52.92 15.39 6.19
CA GLU A 302 -54.22 15.92 5.78
C GLU A 302 -54.43 15.65 4.28
N THR A 303 -55.56 15.04 3.93
CA THR A 303 -55.90 14.71 2.53
C THR A 303 -56.95 15.63 1.94
N GLN A 304 -57.38 16.66 2.69
CA GLN A 304 -58.26 17.69 2.17
C GLN A 304 -57.62 18.36 0.96
N GLY A 305 -58.35 18.40 -0.16
CA GLY A 305 -57.86 18.94 -1.44
C GLY A 305 -57.05 17.97 -2.30
N LEU A 306 -56.77 16.75 -1.82
CA LEU A 306 -56.28 15.67 -2.67
C LEU A 306 -57.45 14.99 -3.40
N ARG A 307 -57.21 14.53 -4.63
CA ARG A 307 -58.19 13.72 -5.35
C ARG A 307 -58.13 12.30 -4.83
N LYS A 308 -59.25 11.58 -4.91
CA LYS A 308 -59.27 10.13 -4.65
C LYS A 308 -58.26 9.43 -5.55
N GLY A 309 -57.44 8.55 -5.00
CA GLY A 309 -56.39 7.87 -5.75
C GLY A 309 -55.19 7.42 -4.92
N ILE A 310 -54.16 6.93 -5.62
CA ILE A 310 -52.93 6.42 -5.03
C ILE A 310 -51.86 7.52 -5.01
N TYR A 311 -51.19 7.63 -3.87
CA TYR A 311 -50.06 8.51 -3.64
C TYR A 311 -48.88 7.70 -3.07
N ILE A 312 -47.67 8.22 -3.28
CA ILE A 312 -46.46 7.77 -2.62
C ILE A 312 -46.00 8.87 -1.67
N LEU A 313 -45.81 8.53 -0.40
CA LEU A 313 -45.01 9.33 0.51
C LEU A 313 -43.56 8.92 0.34
N SER A 314 -42.69 9.89 0.05
CA SER A 314 -41.24 9.74 0.05
C SER A 314 -40.72 10.44 1.30
N ILE A 315 -40.32 9.63 2.28
CA ILE A 315 -39.84 10.04 3.60
C ILE A 315 -38.32 9.93 3.60
N THR A 316 -37.62 11.02 3.90
CA THR A 316 -36.18 11.00 4.14
C THR A 316 -35.94 11.17 5.63
N VAL A 317 -35.20 10.26 6.27
CA VAL A 317 -34.81 10.31 7.70
C VAL A 317 -33.29 10.16 7.76
N GLY A 318 -32.57 11.21 8.15
CA GLY A 318 -31.10 11.23 8.03
C GLY A 318 -30.68 11.03 6.57
N ASP A 319 -29.94 9.95 6.31
CA ASP A 319 -29.51 9.51 4.97
C ASP A 319 -30.45 8.47 4.32
N GLN A 320 -31.45 7.99 5.06
CA GLN A 320 -32.36 6.95 4.62
C GLN A 320 -33.55 7.51 3.83
N VAL A 321 -33.93 6.87 2.73
CA VAL A 321 -35.14 7.21 1.95
C VAL A 321 -36.11 6.02 1.96
N ILE A 322 -37.30 6.25 2.51
CA ILE A 322 -38.36 5.25 2.65
C ILE A 322 -39.57 5.71 1.87
N ASN A 323 -40.11 4.83 1.02
CA ASN A 323 -41.33 5.11 0.27
C ASN A 323 -42.51 4.32 0.84
N LYS A 324 -43.65 4.99 1.06
CA LYS A 324 -44.90 4.35 1.50
C LYS A 324 -46.04 4.67 0.56
N ARG A 325 -46.76 3.63 0.13
CA ARG A 325 -48.00 3.79 -0.65
C ARG A 325 -49.14 4.19 0.26
N PHE A 326 -49.92 5.17 -0.17
CA PHE A 326 -51.06 5.73 0.55
C PHE A 326 -52.25 5.90 -0.39
N VAL A 327 -53.46 5.55 0.06
CA VAL A 327 -54.67 5.59 -0.76
C VAL A 327 -55.67 6.57 -0.16
N VAL A 328 -56.07 7.57 -0.93
CA VAL A 328 -57.09 8.57 -0.55
C VAL A 328 -58.44 8.13 -1.10
N GLN A 329 -59.44 8.04 -0.22
CA GLN A 329 -60.83 7.68 -0.51
C GLN A 329 -61.77 8.88 -0.40
#